data_AF-A0A2E4DC49-F1
#
_entry.id   AF-A0A2E4DC49-F1
#
_cell.length_a   1.000
_cell.length_b   1.000
_cell.length_c   1.000
_cell.angle_alpha   90.00
_cell.angle_beta   90.00
_cell.angle_gamma   90.00
#
_symmetry.space_group_name_H-M   'P 1'
#
loop_
_entity.id
_entity.type
_entity.pdbx_description
1 polymer ?
#
loop_
_entity_poly.entity_id
_entity_poly.type
_entity_poly.pdbx_seq_one_letter_code
_entity_poly.pdbx_strand_id
1 'polypeptide(L)'
;MDLGKKVYRSTAIATIKMMAIAIIVGLFFNLYWQTFYDPEIASLSNPTFNDLIQFHLRHPYDLLSYIFFILIPCIYFGFMRGVNFYENGIYINRGLPFYNTIVFYENIERYEIVQQNLFMSVKRKKEGDEIFFSINNVDRAIAIFDQHEVPGDLVSKSRIPINMNSKVLVFILTVGVAVGVGQMSLWLSRFLFR
;
A
#
# COMPACT_ATOMS: atom_id res chain seq x y z
N MET A 1 -21.41 -11.15 -15.19
CA MET A 1 -21.88 -10.11 -14.26
C MET A 1 -21.09 -8.85 -14.56
N ASP A 2 -21.76 -7.81 -15.03
CA ASP A 2 -21.13 -6.55 -15.44
C ASP A 2 -21.30 -5.50 -14.32
N LEU A 3 -20.20 -4.84 -13.96
CA LEU A 3 -20.19 -3.76 -12.95
C LEU A 3 -20.76 -2.45 -13.52
N GLY A 4 -20.86 -2.33 -14.83
CA GLY A 4 -21.29 -1.11 -15.50
C GLY A 4 -20.18 -0.06 -15.56
N LYS A 5 -20.55 1.21 -15.79
CA LYS A 5 -19.59 2.30 -15.91
C LYS A 5 -19.04 2.72 -14.56
N LYS A 6 -17.82 3.25 -14.58
CA LYS A 6 -17.15 3.76 -13.39
C LYS A 6 -17.70 5.14 -13.02
N VAL A 7 -18.30 5.25 -11.83
CA VAL A 7 -18.96 6.47 -11.33
C VAL A 7 -18.03 7.31 -10.47
N TYR A 8 -17.18 6.67 -9.66
CA TYR A 8 -16.28 7.35 -8.74
C TYR A 8 -15.04 6.53 -8.41
N ARG A 9 -13.90 7.19 -8.21
CA ARG A 9 -12.66 6.58 -7.71
C ARG A 9 -12.23 7.31 -6.44
N SER A 10 -12.13 6.55 -5.36
CA SER A 10 -11.47 6.99 -4.15
C SER A 10 -10.07 6.36 -4.07
N THR A 11 -9.03 7.18 -3.96
CA THR A 11 -7.66 6.72 -3.66
C THR A 11 -7.31 6.97 -2.21
N ALA A 12 -6.15 6.47 -1.76
CA ALA A 12 -5.58 6.87 -0.48
C ALA A 12 -5.53 8.41 -0.32
N ILE A 13 -5.69 8.85 0.92
CA ILE A 13 -5.69 10.27 1.28
C ILE A 13 -4.34 10.90 0.95
N ALA A 14 -4.34 12.19 0.61
CA ALA A 14 -3.13 12.94 0.25
C ALA A 14 -2.02 12.82 1.31
N THR A 15 -2.37 12.78 2.59
CA THR A 15 -1.42 12.62 3.70
C THR A 15 -0.64 11.30 3.62
N ILE A 16 -1.31 10.19 3.30
CA ILE A 16 -0.67 8.88 3.13
C ILE A 16 0.27 8.89 1.92
N LYS A 17 -0.13 9.55 0.83
CA LYS A 17 0.72 9.71 -0.37
C LYS A 17 1.98 10.52 -0.04
N MET A 18 1.84 11.64 0.68
CA MET A 18 2.96 12.46 1.11
C MET A 18 3.92 11.69 2.02
N MET A 19 3.39 10.90 2.96
CA MET A 19 4.21 10.04 3.82
C MET A 19 4.96 8.98 3.00
N ALA A 20 4.29 8.35 2.03
CA ALA A 20 4.94 7.38 1.13
C ALA A 20 6.06 8.03 0.29
N ILE A 21 5.84 9.24 -0.24
CA ILE A 21 6.87 10.00 -0.95
C ILE A 21 8.04 10.33 -0.02
N ALA A 22 7.77 10.78 1.20
CA ALA A 22 8.82 11.11 2.17
C ALA A 22 9.68 9.88 2.51
N ILE A 23 9.07 8.70 2.67
CA ILE A 23 9.79 7.44 2.89
C ILE A 23 10.65 7.08 1.67
N ILE A 24 10.09 7.15 0.46
CA ILE A 24 10.81 6.90 -0.80
C ILE A 24 12.04 7.81 -0.88
N VAL A 25 11.85 9.12 -0.73
CA VAL A 25 12.92 10.11 -0.88
C VAL A 25 13.96 9.98 0.23
N GLY A 26 13.53 9.84 1.49
CA GLY A 26 14.43 9.69 2.62
C GLY A 26 15.32 8.45 2.52
N LEU A 27 14.74 7.31 2.14
CA LEU A 27 15.51 6.07 1.95
C LEU A 27 16.36 6.10 0.69
N PHE A 28 15.95 6.83 -0.36
CA PHE A 28 16.79 7.06 -1.53
C PHE A 28 18.03 7.88 -1.18
N PHE A 29 17.87 8.96 -0.41
CA PHE A 29 19.00 9.75 0.08
C PHE A 29 19.92 8.92 0.98
N ASN A 30 19.36 8.05 1.81
CA ASN A 30 20.16 7.13 2.63
C ASN A 30 20.99 6.18 1.76
N LEU A 31 20.39 5.57 0.73
CA LEU A 31 21.09 4.73 -0.24
C LEU A 31 22.20 5.51 -0.96
N TYR A 32 21.87 6.70 -1.48
CA TYR A 32 22.81 7.58 -2.15
C TYR A 32 24.02 7.92 -1.28
N TRP A 33 23.77 8.26 0.00
CA TRP A 33 24.82 8.61 0.94
C TRP A 33 25.68 7.41 1.34
N GLN A 34 25.08 6.23 1.50
CA GLN A 34 25.81 4.99 1.74
C GLN A 34 26.77 4.65 0.62
N THR A 35 26.41 4.93 -0.64
CA THR A 35 27.28 4.69 -1.79
C THR A 35 28.61 5.47 -1.70
N PHE A 36 28.64 6.67 -1.11
CA PHE A 36 29.89 7.43 -0.93
C PHE A 36 30.81 6.86 0.16
N TYR A 37 30.27 6.06 1.07
CA TYR A 37 31.07 5.37 2.09
C TYR A 37 31.59 4.01 1.63
N ASP A 38 31.21 3.53 0.44
CA ASP A 38 31.78 2.30 -0.09
C ASP A 38 33.24 2.54 -0.52
N PRO A 39 34.18 1.64 -0.17
CA PRO A 39 35.60 1.80 -0.49
C PRO A 39 35.89 2.04 -1.97
N GLU A 40 35.09 1.45 -2.88
CA GLU A 40 35.29 1.61 -4.33
C GLU A 40 35.03 3.05 -4.77
N ILE A 41 33.99 3.70 -4.25
CA ILE A 41 33.64 5.08 -4.55
C ILE A 41 34.47 6.07 -3.72
N ALA A 42 34.71 5.78 -2.45
CA ALA A 42 35.49 6.63 -1.55
C ALA A 42 36.96 6.77 -1.98
N SER A 43 37.47 5.80 -2.75
CA SER A 43 38.81 5.86 -3.35
C SER A 43 38.91 6.86 -4.52
N LEU A 44 37.79 7.25 -5.12
CA LEU A 44 37.74 8.28 -6.15
C LEU A 44 37.76 9.66 -5.50
N SER A 45 38.72 10.50 -5.87
CA SER A 45 38.89 11.83 -5.27
C SER A 45 37.76 12.82 -5.59
N ASN A 46 36.97 12.56 -6.65
CA ASN A 46 35.77 13.33 -7.05
C ASN A 46 34.83 12.41 -7.85
N PRO A 47 34.01 11.59 -7.19
CA PRO A 47 33.08 10.69 -7.88
C PRO A 47 32.06 11.49 -8.70
N THR A 48 31.93 11.15 -9.98
CA THR A 48 30.94 11.74 -10.87
C THR A 48 29.63 10.96 -10.83
N PHE A 49 28.54 11.55 -11.32
CA PHE A 49 27.26 10.85 -11.44
C PHE A 49 27.35 9.58 -12.30
N ASN A 50 28.24 9.56 -13.29
CA ASN A 50 28.47 8.38 -14.11
C ASN A 50 29.13 7.24 -13.32
N ASP A 51 30.04 7.56 -12.39
CA ASP A 51 30.69 6.57 -11.53
C ASP A 51 29.68 5.92 -10.57
N LEU A 52 28.71 6.70 -10.08
CA LEU A 52 27.58 6.20 -9.29
C LEU A 52 26.68 5.26 -10.09
N ILE A 53 26.39 5.59 -11.35
CA ILE A 53 25.63 4.69 -12.24
C ILE A 53 26.40 3.39 -12.47
N GLN A 54 27.69 3.48 -12.79
CA GLN A 54 28.54 2.31 -13.01
C GLN A 54 28.65 1.43 -11.75
N PHE A 55 28.74 2.04 -10.56
CA PHE A 55 28.72 1.33 -9.30
C PHE A 55 27.41 0.56 -9.11
N HIS A 56 26.24 1.19 -9.35
CA HIS A 56 24.96 0.50 -9.24
C HIS A 56 24.71 -0.51 -10.37
N LEU A 57 25.35 -0.39 -11.54
CA LEU A 57 25.30 -1.42 -12.57
C LEU A 57 26.15 -2.63 -12.19
N ARG A 58 27.30 -2.41 -11.55
CA ARG A 58 28.21 -3.47 -11.08
C ARG A 58 27.70 -4.15 -9.81
N HIS A 59 27.11 -3.38 -8.90
CA HIS A 59 26.51 -3.82 -7.64
C HIS A 59 25.02 -3.47 -7.62
N PRO A 60 24.18 -4.12 -8.45
CA PRO A 60 22.77 -3.78 -8.59
C PRO A 60 21.94 -4.13 -7.37
N TYR A 61 22.51 -4.89 -6.44
CA TYR A 61 21.78 -5.44 -5.31
C TYR A 61 21.08 -4.37 -4.46
N ASP A 62 21.79 -3.31 -4.03
CA ASP A 62 21.20 -2.30 -3.15
C ASP A 62 20.10 -1.50 -3.86
N LEU A 63 20.29 -1.23 -5.14
CA LEU A 63 19.31 -0.54 -5.99
C LEU A 63 18.06 -1.41 -6.22
N LEU A 64 18.24 -2.69 -6.55
CA LEU A 64 17.13 -3.63 -6.72
C LEU A 64 16.36 -3.82 -5.42
N SER A 65 17.06 -3.92 -4.29
CA SER A 65 16.45 -4.00 -2.96
C SER A 65 15.58 -2.80 -2.67
N TYR A 66 16.10 -1.61 -2.92
CA TYR A 66 15.34 -0.37 -2.79
C TYR A 66 14.10 -0.37 -3.70
N ILE A 67 14.22 -0.79 -4.95
CA ILE A 67 13.09 -0.84 -5.89
C ILE A 67 12.01 -1.83 -5.42
N PHE A 68 12.39 -3.07 -5.09
CA PHE A 68 11.42 -4.13 -4.78
C PHE A 68 10.80 -4.01 -3.39
N PHE A 69 11.56 -3.57 -2.39
CA PHE A 69 11.08 -3.52 -1.00
C PHE A 69 10.57 -2.14 -0.57
N ILE A 70 10.98 -1.06 -1.23
CA ILE A 70 10.59 0.30 -0.86
C ILE A 70 9.74 0.92 -1.97
N LEU A 71 10.31 1.11 -3.17
CA LEU A 71 9.67 1.88 -4.23
C LEU A 71 8.34 1.26 -4.68
N ILE A 72 8.36 -0.01 -5.10
CA ILE A 72 7.17 -0.71 -5.62
C ILE A 72 6.08 -0.78 -4.54
N PRO A 73 6.35 -1.22 -3.29
CA PRO A 73 5.35 -1.25 -2.24
C PRO A 73 4.80 0.15 -1.91
N CYS A 74 5.66 1.16 -1.73
CA CYS A 74 5.20 2.52 -1.41
C CYS A 74 4.33 3.11 -2.53
N ILE A 75 4.70 2.90 -3.81
CA ILE A 75 3.88 3.32 -4.95
C ILE A 75 2.55 2.56 -4.97
N TYR A 76 2.58 1.24 -4.76
CA TYR A 76 1.38 0.42 -4.79
C TYR A 76 0.39 0.81 -3.68
N PHE A 77 0.86 0.84 -2.43
CA PHE A 77 0.02 1.15 -1.27
C PHE A 77 -0.38 2.63 -1.20
N GLY A 78 0.46 3.54 -1.70
CA GLY A 78 0.17 4.98 -1.70
C GLY A 78 -0.73 5.44 -2.84
N PHE A 79 -0.54 4.91 -4.07
CA PHE A 79 -1.18 5.47 -5.27
C PHE A 79 -2.16 4.51 -5.96
N MET A 80 -1.86 3.21 -6.01
CA MET A 80 -2.70 2.25 -6.71
C MET A 80 -3.85 1.72 -5.86
N ARG A 81 -3.62 1.53 -4.56
CA ARG A 81 -4.63 1.11 -3.59
C ARG A 81 -5.78 2.12 -3.51
N GLY A 82 -7.01 1.62 -3.50
CA GLY A 82 -8.19 2.47 -3.46
C GLY A 82 -9.47 1.70 -3.77
N VAL A 83 -10.57 2.44 -3.89
CA VAL A 83 -11.91 1.92 -4.15
C VAL A 83 -12.47 2.56 -5.40
N ASN A 84 -12.96 1.75 -6.31
CA ASN A 84 -13.69 2.19 -7.49
C ASN A 84 -15.17 1.84 -7.31
N PHE A 85 -16.01 2.85 -7.41
CA PHE A 85 -17.45 2.73 -7.44
C PHE A 85 -17.90 2.67 -8.90
N TYR A 86 -18.72 1.67 -9.21
CA TYR A 86 -19.36 1.47 -10.49
C TYR A 86 -20.88 1.53 -10.31
N GLU A 87 -21.62 1.51 -11.40
CA GLU A 87 -23.09 1.58 -11.39
C GLU A 87 -23.75 0.43 -10.60
N ASN A 88 -23.22 -0.79 -10.68
CA ASN A 88 -23.84 -1.96 -10.05
C ASN A 88 -23.10 -2.46 -8.80
N GLY A 89 -21.95 -1.88 -8.47
CA GLY A 89 -21.18 -2.32 -7.33
C GLY A 89 -19.86 -1.60 -7.12
N ILE A 90 -19.08 -2.14 -6.19
CA ILE A 90 -17.84 -1.56 -5.70
C ILE A 90 -16.70 -2.55 -5.92
N TYR A 91 -15.60 -2.06 -6.47
CA TYR A 91 -14.33 -2.76 -6.53
C TYR A 91 -13.37 -2.17 -5.50
N ILE A 92 -12.95 -3.00 -4.54
CA ILE A 92 -12.06 -2.60 -3.45
C ILE A 92 -10.70 -3.23 -3.69
N ASN A 93 -9.69 -2.39 -3.98
CA ASN A 93 -8.30 -2.82 -4.06
C ASN A 93 -7.69 -2.80 -2.65
N ARG A 94 -7.36 -3.98 -2.11
CA ARG A 94 -6.92 -4.15 -0.72
C ARG A 94 -5.41 -4.01 -0.50
N GLY A 95 -4.61 -3.68 -1.52
CA GLY A 95 -3.15 -3.61 -1.35
C GLY A 95 -2.38 -4.79 -1.93
N LEU A 96 -3.07 -5.88 -2.27
CA LEU A 96 -2.50 -7.05 -2.93
C LEU A 96 -3.44 -7.47 -4.06
N PRO A 97 -2.94 -7.77 -5.28
CA PRO A 97 -3.78 -8.06 -6.44
C PRO A 97 -4.75 -9.24 -6.20
N PHE A 98 -4.38 -10.19 -5.34
CA PHE A 98 -5.19 -11.37 -5.01
C PHE A 98 -6.24 -11.15 -3.91
N TYR A 99 -6.18 -10.03 -3.19
CA TYR A 99 -7.13 -9.68 -2.13
C TYR A 99 -8.19 -8.67 -2.58
N ASN A 100 -8.23 -8.36 -3.88
CA ASN A 100 -9.20 -7.45 -4.45
C ASN A 100 -10.59 -8.10 -4.36
N THR A 101 -11.59 -7.30 -3.97
CA THR A 101 -12.95 -7.79 -3.78
C THR A 101 -13.93 -6.95 -4.56
N ILE A 102 -14.87 -7.61 -5.22
CA ILE A 102 -16.02 -6.98 -5.87
C ILE A 102 -17.24 -7.23 -4.98
N VAL A 103 -18.00 -6.18 -4.71
CA VAL A 103 -19.25 -6.25 -3.94
C VAL A 103 -20.35 -5.53 -4.71
N PHE A 104 -21.39 -6.26 -5.10
CA PHE A 104 -22.58 -5.65 -5.70
C PHE A 104 -23.45 -5.00 -4.63
N TYR A 105 -24.10 -3.87 -4.95
CA TYR A 105 -24.92 -3.13 -3.99
C TYR A 105 -26.05 -3.98 -3.40
N GLU A 106 -26.66 -4.84 -4.21
CA GLU A 106 -27.72 -5.78 -3.79
C GLU A 106 -27.30 -6.70 -2.64
N ASN A 107 -25.99 -7.00 -2.55
CA ASN A 107 -25.41 -7.88 -1.54
C ASN A 107 -24.94 -7.13 -0.28
N ILE A 108 -25.08 -5.81 -0.26
CA ILE A 108 -24.75 -4.98 0.90
C ILE A 108 -25.95 -4.95 1.84
N GLU A 109 -25.72 -5.29 3.11
CA GLU A 109 -26.73 -5.21 4.16
C GLU A 109 -26.81 -3.79 4.71
N ARG A 110 -25.66 -3.20 5.04
CA ARG A 110 -25.54 -1.82 5.54
C ARG A 110 -24.14 -1.26 5.36
N TYR A 111 -24.00 0.06 5.39
CA TYR A 111 -22.72 0.75 5.50
C TYR A 111 -22.60 1.51 6.83
N GLU A 112 -21.37 1.66 7.34
CA GLU A 112 -21.09 2.45 8.54
C GLU A 112 -19.90 3.38 8.32
N ILE A 113 -19.96 4.58 8.90
CA ILE A 113 -18.84 5.52 8.92
C ILE A 113 -18.00 5.22 10.16
N VAL A 114 -16.81 4.67 9.97
CA VAL A 114 -15.93 4.24 11.07
C VAL A 114 -15.12 5.41 11.62
N GLN A 115 -14.61 6.26 10.72
CA GLN A 115 -13.87 7.46 11.08
C GLN A 115 -14.28 8.58 10.13
N GLN A 116 -14.64 9.74 10.71
CA GLN A 116 -15.06 10.91 9.95
C GLN A 116 -14.03 11.21 8.85
N ASN A 117 -14.50 11.24 7.61
CA ASN A 117 -13.77 11.62 6.40
C ASN A 117 -12.64 10.67 5.94
N LEU A 118 -12.48 9.48 6.53
CA LEU A 118 -11.33 8.62 6.21
C LEU A 118 -11.69 7.17 5.93
N PHE A 119 -12.60 6.56 6.69
CA PHE A 119 -12.90 5.13 6.59
C PHE A 119 -14.38 4.84 6.65
N MET A 120 -14.81 3.93 5.77
CA MET A 120 -16.14 3.35 5.79
C MET A 120 -16.04 1.83 5.82
N SER A 121 -17.06 1.20 6.41
CA SER A 121 -17.24 -0.23 6.38
C SER A 121 -18.53 -0.60 5.66
N VAL A 122 -18.52 -1.76 5.00
CA VAL A 122 -19.67 -2.34 4.32
C VAL A 122 -19.86 -3.75 4.84
N LYS A 123 -21.04 -4.04 5.38
CA LYS A 123 -21.41 -5.39 5.84
C LYS A 123 -22.16 -6.13 4.73
N ARG A 124 -21.74 -7.36 4.44
CA ARG A 124 -22.37 -8.20 3.39
C ARG A 124 -23.47 -9.09 3.96
N LYS A 125 -24.58 -9.23 3.22
CA LYS A 125 -25.75 -10.04 3.63
C LYS A 125 -25.44 -11.53 3.84
N LYS A 126 -24.60 -12.13 2.99
CA LYS A 126 -24.41 -13.60 2.95
C LYS A 126 -23.24 -14.12 3.78
N GLU A 127 -22.15 -13.36 3.85
CA GLU A 127 -20.91 -13.83 4.47
C GLU A 127 -20.70 -13.29 5.89
N GLY A 128 -21.51 -12.33 6.34
CA GLY A 128 -21.35 -11.68 7.65
C GLY A 128 -20.08 -10.83 7.79
N ASP A 129 -19.15 -10.94 6.83
CA ASP A 129 -17.92 -10.18 6.80
C ASP A 129 -18.16 -8.69 6.59
N GLU A 130 -17.45 -7.91 7.39
CA GLU A 130 -17.39 -6.47 7.28
C GLU A 130 -16.11 -6.06 6.52
N ILE A 131 -16.29 -5.26 5.47
CA ILE A 131 -15.21 -4.82 4.61
C ILE A 131 -14.91 -3.36 4.88
N PHE A 132 -13.71 -3.10 5.41
CA PHE A 132 -13.20 -1.76 5.67
C PHE A 132 -12.43 -1.21 4.48
N PHE A 133 -12.69 0.05 4.12
CA PHE A 133 -11.96 0.74 3.07
C PHE A 133 -11.89 2.25 3.30
N SER A 134 -10.84 2.85 2.74
CA SER A 134 -10.57 4.28 2.88
C SER A 134 -11.29 5.10 1.82
N ILE A 135 -11.89 6.22 2.21
CA ILE A 135 -12.59 7.12 1.30
C ILE A 135 -12.15 8.57 1.43
N ASN A 136 -11.89 9.19 0.28
CA ASN A 136 -11.43 10.58 0.19
C ASN A 136 -12.58 11.59 0.25
N ASN A 137 -13.76 11.22 -0.23
CA ASN A 137 -14.98 12.03 -0.19
C ASN A 137 -16.13 11.13 0.25
N VAL A 138 -16.48 11.25 1.53
CA VAL A 138 -17.50 10.42 2.18
C VAL A 138 -18.89 10.78 1.66
N ASP A 139 -19.20 12.07 1.50
CA ASP A 139 -20.50 12.55 0.99
C ASP A 139 -20.85 11.95 -0.37
N ARG A 140 -19.87 11.90 -1.29
CA ARG A 140 -20.08 11.30 -2.61
C ARG A 140 -20.33 9.80 -2.55
N ALA A 141 -19.69 9.12 -1.61
CA ALA A 141 -19.90 7.70 -1.43
C ALA A 141 -21.24 7.40 -0.76
N ILE A 142 -21.65 8.21 0.23
CA ILE A 142 -22.99 8.19 0.82
C ILE A 142 -24.06 8.39 -0.26
N ALA A 143 -23.91 9.42 -1.10
CA ALA A 143 -24.86 9.68 -2.19
C ALA A 143 -25.02 8.50 -3.14
N ILE A 144 -23.94 7.77 -3.43
CA ILE A 144 -24.01 6.54 -4.25
C ILE A 144 -24.77 5.43 -3.50
N PHE A 145 -24.51 5.24 -2.20
CA PHE A 145 -25.23 4.25 -1.40
C PHE A 145 -26.73 4.56 -1.29
N ASP A 146 -27.08 5.84 -1.09
CA ASP A 146 -28.45 6.30 -1.00
C ASP A 146 -29.21 6.09 -2.33
N GLN A 147 -28.54 6.31 -3.47
CA GLN A 147 -29.11 6.03 -4.81
C GLN A 147 -29.46 4.55 -5.02
N HIS A 148 -28.79 3.64 -4.31
CA HIS A 148 -29.03 2.19 -4.36
C HIS A 148 -29.80 1.68 -3.15
N GLU A 149 -30.44 2.56 -2.38
CA GLU A 149 -31.25 2.22 -1.20
C GLU A 149 -30.50 1.38 -0.16
N VAL A 150 -29.18 1.53 -0.07
CA VAL A 150 -28.37 0.81 0.92
C VAL A 150 -28.48 1.55 2.26
N PRO A 151 -28.97 0.90 3.33
CA PRO A 151 -29.15 1.59 4.61
C PRO A 151 -27.80 1.87 5.27
N GLY A 152 -27.67 3.05 5.88
CA GLY A 152 -26.44 3.53 6.50
C GLY A 152 -26.61 3.98 7.94
N ASP A 153 -25.57 3.79 8.75
CA ASP A 153 -25.42 4.47 10.03
C ASP A 153 -24.43 5.63 9.88
N LEU A 154 -24.96 6.86 9.88
CA LEU A 154 -24.20 8.10 9.75
C LEU A 154 -23.49 8.49 11.06
N VAL A 155 -23.85 7.86 12.18
CA VAL A 155 -23.22 8.13 13.47
C VAL A 155 -21.84 7.48 13.46
N SER A 156 -20.79 8.29 13.49
CA SER A 156 -19.43 7.77 13.57
C SER A 156 -19.23 7.00 14.88
N LYS A 157 -19.23 5.67 14.81
CA LYS A 157 -18.95 4.81 15.96
C LYS A 157 -17.43 4.71 16.10
N SER A 158 -16.88 5.19 17.21
CA SER A 158 -15.46 5.11 17.55
C SER A 158 -14.98 3.68 17.88
N ARG A 159 -15.49 2.66 17.18
CA ARG A 159 -15.07 1.27 17.38
C ARG A 159 -14.02 0.92 16.35
N ILE A 160 -12.76 0.93 16.78
CA ILE A 160 -11.73 0.11 16.16
C ILE A 160 -11.09 -0.75 17.25
N PRO A 161 -11.64 -1.93 17.59
CA PRO A 161 -10.74 -3.01 17.96
C PRO A 161 -9.98 -3.36 16.69
N ILE A 162 -8.69 -2.99 16.63
CA ILE A 162 -7.78 -3.42 15.56
C ILE A 162 -7.58 -4.93 15.74
N ASN A 163 -8.54 -5.73 15.27
CA ASN A 163 -8.35 -7.16 15.12
C ASN A 163 -7.52 -7.34 13.84
N MET A 164 -6.21 -7.20 13.99
CA MET A 164 -5.27 -7.47 12.93
C MET A 164 -5.42 -8.95 12.55
N ASN A 165 -5.96 -9.21 11.35
CA ASN A 165 -6.21 -10.55 10.87
C ASN A 165 -4.90 -11.37 10.97
N SER A 166 -4.94 -12.55 11.58
CA SER A 166 -3.76 -13.38 11.86
C SER A 166 -2.93 -13.64 10.60
N LYS A 167 -3.57 -13.67 9.43
CA LYS A 167 -2.92 -13.78 8.12
C LYS A 167 -1.97 -12.62 7.79
N VAL A 168 -2.30 -11.39 8.21
CA VAL A 168 -1.45 -10.20 8.01
C VAL A 168 -0.24 -10.25 8.94
N LEU A 169 -0.42 -10.70 10.18
CA LEU A 169 0.66 -10.83 11.15
C LEU A 169 1.65 -11.93 10.74
N VAL A 170 1.14 -13.08 10.27
CA VAL A 170 1.96 -14.15 9.69
C VAL A 170 2.70 -13.64 8.46
N PHE A 171 2.04 -12.91 7.55
CA PHE A 171 2.70 -12.33 6.38
C PHE A 171 3.86 -11.39 6.75
N ILE A 172 3.64 -10.47 7.70
CA ILE A 172 4.69 -9.54 8.17
C ILE A 172 5.87 -10.32 8.78
N LEU A 173 5.60 -11.33 9.61
CA LEU A 173 6.64 -12.19 10.19
C LEU A 173 7.42 -12.93 9.11
N THR A 174 6.73 -13.54 8.14
CA THR A 174 7.36 -14.36 7.11
C THR A 174 8.20 -13.49 6.16
N VAL A 175 7.67 -12.34 5.75
CA VAL A 175 8.41 -11.39 4.89
C VAL A 175 9.56 -10.75 5.67
N GLY A 176 9.35 -10.38 6.94
CA GLY A 176 10.41 -9.82 7.78
C GLY A 176 11.57 -10.79 7.99
N VAL A 177 11.27 -12.07 8.25
CA VAL A 177 12.28 -13.13 8.34
C VAL A 177 12.97 -13.36 7.00
N ALA A 178 12.23 -13.42 5.90
CA ALA A 178 12.81 -13.60 4.56
C ALA A 178 13.75 -12.44 4.17
N VAL A 179 13.36 -11.20 4.46
CA VAL A 179 14.20 -10.01 4.23
C VAL A 179 15.41 -10.02 5.15
N GLY A 180 15.24 -10.36 6.44
CA GLY A 180 16.35 -10.45 7.39
C GLY A 180 17.37 -11.53 7.03
N VAL A 181 16.90 -12.72 6.62
CA VAL A 181 17.75 -13.81 6.13
C VAL A 181 18.42 -13.44 4.82
N GLY A 182 17.69 -12.79 3.91
CA GLY A 182 18.25 -12.20 2.69
C GLY A 182 19.42 -11.29 3.04
N GLN A 183 19.18 -10.25 3.84
CA GLN A 183 20.19 -9.27 4.26
C GLN A 183 21.39 -9.91 4.98
N MET A 184 21.17 -10.90 5.86
CA MET A 184 22.26 -11.65 6.50
C MET A 184 23.07 -12.47 5.50
N SER A 185 22.43 -13.15 4.54
CA SER A 185 23.13 -13.91 3.50
C SER A 185 23.98 -13.01 2.60
N LEU A 186 23.54 -11.76 2.40
CA LEU A 186 24.22 -10.77 1.58
C LEU A 186 25.36 -10.09 2.31
N TRP A 187 25.19 -9.79 3.59
CA TRP A 187 26.28 -9.39 4.48
C TRP A 187 27.36 -10.48 4.53
N LEU A 188 26.97 -11.76 4.67
CA LEU A 188 27.90 -12.91 4.59
C LEU A 188 28.59 -12.99 3.23
N SER A 189 27.87 -12.79 2.11
CA SER A 189 28.46 -12.83 0.77
C SER A 189 29.45 -11.69 0.52
N ARG A 190 29.17 -10.49 1.05
CA ARG A 190 30.07 -9.33 1.01
C ARG A 190 31.29 -9.52 1.91
N PHE A 191 31.17 -10.30 2.98
CA PHE A 191 32.26 -10.60 3.91
C PHE A 191 33.16 -11.76 3.44
N LEU A 192 32.60 -12.74 2.71
CA LEU A 192 33.33 -13.94 2.28
C LEU A 192 34.01 -13.82 0.91
N PHE A 193 33.57 -12.90 0.05
CA PHE A 193 34.09 -12.73 -1.31
C PHE A 193 34.69 -11.33 -1.58
N ARG A 194 34.92 -10.51 -0.55
CA ARG A 194 35.83 -9.35 -0.58
C ARG A 194 37.11 -9.70 0.17
#